data_AF-A0A453FIA6-F1
#
_entry.id   AF-A0A453FIA6-F1
#
_cell.length_a   1.000
_cell.length_b   1.000
_cell.length_c   1.000
_cell.angle_alpha   90.00
_cell.angle_beta   90.00
_cell.angle_gamma   90.00
#
_symmetry.space_group_name_H-M   'P 1'
#
loop_
_entity.id
_entity.type
_entity.pdbx_description
1 polymer ?
#
loop_
_entity_poly.entity_id
_entity_poly.type
_entity_poly.pdbx_seq_one_letter_code
_entity_poly.pdbx_strand_id
1 'polypeptide(L)'
;MASKDRFMWELVVVSIGKHSTVMGHHLCLPFQNRRLVHSAAAAVLRKRLKKLRRKCTETPDERTLNLLFSIYGKSTVFVTLVTFADYDEYERSMLISQMSFEKSFGQSSVFIESTLMENGGVPESVDPSTLIKEAIHVISCGYEEKTEWGKELGWIYGSVTEDILTGFKMHCRGWRSIYCMPIRPAFKGSAPINLSDRLHQVLRWALGSVEIFFSRHCPLWYGYGGGRLRWLQRLSYINTIVYPFTSVPLVAYCCLPAICLLTGKFIIPILSNAATIWFLGLFTSIILTSVLELRWSGIGIEDWWRNEQFWVIGGVSAHLFAVFQGILKMVIGLDTNFTVTSKAAEDGDFAELYVFKWTTVLIPPTTILVLNLVGVVAGFSDALNSGYESWGPLFGKVFFAMWVIMHLYPFLKGLMGRQNRTPTIVILWSVLLASVFSLLWVKIDPFITGAETVATGACSSIDC
;
A
#
# COMPACT_ATOMS: atom_id res chain seq x y z
N MET A 1 40.39 11.35 -27.31
CA MET A 1 38.98 11.79 -27.12
C MET A 1 38.36 10.91 -26.06
N ALA A 2 38.05 11.50 -24.91
CA ALA A 2 37.43 10.81 -23.79
C ALA A 2 35.92 10.61 -24.08
N SER A 3 35.41 9.40 -23.81
CA SER A 3 34.02 9.20 -23.41
C SER A 3 34.06 8.50 -22.05
N LYS A 4 33.46 9.15 -21.05
CA LYS A 4 33.39 8.70 -19.66
C LYS A 4 32.28 7.67 -19.54
N ASP A 5 32.62 6.40 -19.42
CA ASP A 5 31.68 5.39 -18.94
C ASP A 5 31.57 5.49 -17.42
N ARG A 6 30.37 5.85 -16.95
CA ARG A 6 29.97 5.77 -15.55
C ARG A 6 29.36 4.39 -15.35
N PHE A 7 30.09 3.51 -14.68
CA PHE A 7 29.53 2.25 -14.17
C PHE A 7 28.48 2.59 -13.09
N MET A 8 27.23 2.21 -13.35
CA MET A 8 26.17 2.21 -12.33
C MET A 8 26.11 0.81 -11.73
N TRP A 9 26.15 0.74 -10.40
CA TRP A 9 25.89 -0.51 -9.68
C TRP A 9 24.39 -0.86 -9.75
N GLU A 10 24.09 -2.10 -10.15
CA GLU A 10 22.76 -2.70 -10.02
C GLU A 10 22.66 -3.39 -8.65
N LEU A 11 21.86 -2.84 -7.73
CA LEU A 11 21.37 -3.58 -6.58
C LEU A 11 20.09 -4.30 -7.01
N VAL A 12 20.19 -5.59 -7.32
CA VAL A 12 19.03 -6.44 -7.65
C VAL A 12 18.40 -6.90 -6.34
N VAL A 13 17.50 -6.09 -5.77
CA VAL A 13 16.62 -6.53 -4.67
C VAL A 13 15.42 -7.24 -5.29
N VAL A 14 15.47 -8.57 -5.34
CA VAL A 14 14.31 -9.40 -5.66
C VAL A 14 13.52 -9.59 -4.36
N SER A 15 12.45 -8.81 -4.19
CA SER A 15 11.49 -9.03 -3.10
C SER A 15 10.63 -10.25 -3.43
N ILE A 16 10.95 -11.39 -2.83
CA ILE A 16 10.07 -12.55 -2.76
C ILE A 16 9.61 -12.64 -1.31
N GLY A 17 8.31 -12.44 -1.09
CA GLY A 17 7.73 -12.24 0.23
C GLY A 17 8.08 -13.33 1.26
N LYS A 18 8.15 -12.91 2.53
CA LYS A 18 8.25 -13.67 3.79
C LYS A 18 8.57 -15.17 3.60
N HIS A 19 9.86 -15.48 3.83
CA HIS A 19 10.60 -16.76 3.80
C HIS A 19 11.41 -17.03 2.52
N SER A 20 12.72 -16.72 2.54
CA SER A 20 13.80 -17.72 2.71
C SER A 20 15.17 -17.27 2.18
N THR A 21 16.18 -17.54 3.01
CA THR A 21 17.52 -18.10 2.75
C THR A 21 18.29 -17.75 1.46
N VAL A 22 19.48 -17.18 1.68
CA VAL A 22 20.54 -16.97 0.68
C VAL A 22 21.00 -18.34 0.13
N MET A 23 20.64 -18.67 -1.10
CA MET A 23 21.36 -19.69 -1.89
C MET A 23 22.39 -18.99 -2.77
N GLY A 24 23.66 -19.21 -2.48
CA GLY A 24 24.75 -18.90 -3.39
C GLY A 24 24.78 -19.91 -4.54
N HIS A 25 24.97 -19.41 -5.76
CA HIS A 25 25.55 -20.21 -6.83
C HIS A 25 26.55 -19.37 -7.62
N HIS A 26 27.79 -19.84 -7.60
CA HIS A 26 28.91 -19.37 -8.41
C HIS A 26 28.61 -19.56 -9.90
N LEU A 27 28.99 -18.57 -10.72
CA LEU A 27 29.40 -18.82 -12.10
C LEU A 27 30.75 -18.12 -12.33
N CYS A 28 31.70 -18.92 -12.83
CA CYS A 28 33.11 -18.58 -13.00
C CYS A 28 33.42 -18.40 -14.51
N LEU A 29 34.44 -17.56 -14.79
CA LEU A 29 35.32 -17.46 -16.00
C LEU A 29 34.99 -16.39 -17.08
N PRO A 30 36.00 -15.88 -17.85
CA PRO A 30 37.46 -15.94 -17.63
C PRO A 30 38.16 -14.55 -17.60
N PHE A 31 39.28 -14.57 -16.87
CA PHE A 31 40.40 -13.63 -16.92
C PHE A 31 40.92 -13.40 -18.35
N GLN A 32 41.23 -12.14 -18.73
CA GLN A 32 42.38 -11.85 -19.58
C GLN A 32 42.95 -10.43 -19.37
N ASN A 33 44.23 -10.44 -19.01
CA ASN A 33 45.28 -9.43 -19.16
C ASN A 33 45.33 -8.16 -18.28
N ARG A 34 46.30 -8.22 -17.37
CA ARG A 34 47.04 -7.13 -16.70
C ARG A 34 47.40 -5.98 -17.67
N ARG A 35 47.37 -4.75 -17.15
CA ARG A 35 48.55 -3.86 -17.22
C ARG A 35 48.59 -2.91 -16.01
N LEU A 36 49.67 -3.06 -15.26
CA LEU A 36 50.25 -2.15 -14.29
C LEU A 36 50.35 -0.73 -14.87
N VAL A 37 49.93 0.30 -14.13
CA VAL A 37 50.69 1.57 -14.01
C VAL A 37 50.45 2.15 -12.61
N HIS A 38 51.54 2.27 -11.85
CA HIS A 38 51.67 3.09 -10.64
C HIS A 38 51.76 4.58 -11.03
N SER A 39 51.12 5.47 -10.26
CA SER A 39 51.79 6.64 -9.65
C SER A 39 50.79 7.57 -8.95
N ALA A 40 51.17 7.99 -7.74
CA ALA A 40 50.51 8.98 -6.92
C ALA A 40 50.99 10.40 -7.28
N ALA A 41 50.14 11.42 -7.02
CA ALA A 41 50.58 12.73 -6.52
C ALA A 41 49.38 13.61 -6.11
N ALA A 42 49.47 14.19 -4.92
CA ALA A 42 48.63 15.26 -4.41
C ALA A 42 49.15 16.65 -4.84
N ALA A 43 48.26 17.64 -4.98
CA ALA A 43 48.61 19.06 -4.93
C ALA A 43 47.43 19.95 -4.49
N VAL A 44 47.60 20.62 -3.34
CA VAL A 44 46.74 21.64 -2.73
C VAL A 44 46.98 23.02 -3.37
N LEU A 45 45.93 23.82 -3.59
CA LEU A 45 46.06 25.22 -4.02
C LEU A 45 46.01 26.22 -2.84
N ARG A 46 47.17 26.84 -2.57
CA ARG A 46 47.57 27.67 -1.42
C ARG A 46 47.17 29.16 -1.49
N LYS A 47 46.04 29.55 -2.09
CA LYS A 47 45.77 30.99 -2.40
C LYS A 47 44.52 31.66 -1.80
N ARG A 48 43.75 31.03 -0.90
CA ARG A 48 42.58 31.68 -0.25
C ARG A 48 42.56 31.79 1.28
N LEU A 49 43.52 31.21 2.01
CA LEU A 49 43.52 31.25 3.50
C LEU A 49 44.38 32.37 4.13
N LYS A 50 45.13 33.16 3.36
CA LYS A 50 45.89 34.31 3.89
C LYS A 50 45.02 35.55 4.21
N LYS A 51 43.71 35.53 3.92
CA LYS A 51 42.81 36.68 4.14
C LYS A 51 42.01 36.61 5.45
N LEU A 52 42.08 35.50 6.19
CA LEU A 52 41.41 35.33 7.50
C LEU A 52 42.36 35.44 8.71
N ARG A 53 43.69 35.44 8.49
CA ARG A 53 44.71 35.51 9.57
C ARG A 53 45.07 36.93 10.01
N ARG A 54 44.24 37.94 9.73
CA ARG A 54 44.59 39.36 9.94
C ARG A 54 43.59 40.17 10.78
N LYS A 55 42.71 39.54 11.56
CA LYS A 55 41.71 40.28 12.34
C LYS A 55 41.36 39.73 13.74
N CYS A 56 42.27 39.03 14.40
CA CYS A 56 42.19 38.76 15.85
C CYS A 56 43.61 38.76 16.41
N THR A 57 44.13 39.95 16.66
CA THR A 57 45.34 40.18 17.45
C THR A 57 44.99 41.24 18.47
N GLU A 58 44.46 40.82 19.60
CA GLU A 58 44.45 41.58 20.86
C GLU A 58 44.12 40.58 21.98
N THR A 59 45.12 40.32 22.82
CA THR A 59 45.01 39.58 24.08
C THR A 59 44.46 40.52 25.16
N PRO A 60 43.52 40.10 26.03
CA PRO A 60 43.09 40.95 27.14
C PRO A 60 44.22 41.09 28.17
N ASP A 61 44.42 42.33 28.64
CA ASP A 61 45.49 42.76 29.54
C ASP A 61 45.41 42.06 30.93
N GLU A 62 46.58 41.84 31.54
CA GLU A 62 46.84 41.04 32.74
C GLU A 62 46.08 41.55 34.00
N ARG A 63 45.63 42.81 33.98
CA ARG A 63 44.72 43.39 34.98
C ARG A 63 43.31 42.78 34.97
N THR A 64 42.84 42.28 33.83
CA THR A 64 41.50 41.68 33.69
C THR A 64 41.44 40.27 34.29
N LEU A 65 42.55 39.52 34.19
CA LEU A 65 42.71 38.18 34.78
C LEU A 65 42.81 38.24 36.30
N ASN A 66 43.49 39.24 36.86
CA ASN A 66 43.58 39.43 38.31
C ASN A 66 42.25 39.89 38.94
N LEU A 67 41.40 40.61 38.20
CA LEU A 67 40.05 40.98 38.66
C LEU A 67 39.13 39.74 38.76
N LEU A 68 39.25 38.80 37.81
CA LEU A 68 38.48 37.54 37.81
C LEU A 68 38.91 36.58 38.93
N PHE A 69 40.19 36.57 39.31
CA PHE A 69 40.71 35.79 40.43
C PHE A 69 40.26 36.30 41.81
N SER A 70 39.90 37.59 41.93
CA SER A 70 39.41 38.18 43.18
C SER A 70 37.90 37.94 43.40
N ILE A 71 37.13 37.76 42.32
CA ILE A 71 35.66 37.67 42.38
C ILE A 71 35.18 36.24 42.72
N TYR A 72 35.92 35.20 42.34
CA TYR A 72 35.52 33.80 42.57
C TYR A 72 36.49 33.08 43.50
N GLY A 73 36.28 33.29 44.80
CA GLY A 73 36.91 32.50 45.85
C GLY A 73 36.44 31.04 45.82
N LYS A 74 37.44 30.14 45.86
CA LYS A 74 37.40 28.73 46.30
C LYS A 74 36.01 28.08 46.41
N SER A 75 35.65 27.24 45.44
CA SER A 75 35.05 25.92 45.71
C SER A 75 35.08 25.00 44.49
N THR A 76 35.44 23.77 44.80
CA THR A 76 35.68 22.57 44.00
C THR A 76 34.55 22.23 43.03
N VAL A 77 34.84 22.25 41.72
CA VAL A 77 34.20 21.38 40.74
C VAL A 77 35.30 20.90 39.79
N PHE A 78 35.81 19.70 40.02
CA PHE A 78 36.56 18.96 39.00
C PHE A 78 35.54 18.53 37.92
N VAL A 79 35.16 19.49 37.07
CA VAL A 79 34.67 19.16 35.74
C VAL A 79 35.90 18.66 35.01
N THR A 80 35.94 17.37 34.70
CA THR A 80 36.90 16.83 33.73
C THR A 80 36.53 17.35 32.35
N LEU A 81 36.67 18.66 32.15
CA LEU A 81 36.93 19.30 30.88
C LEU A 81 38.38 18.93 30.55
N VAL A 82 38.58 17.67 30.12
CA VAL A 82 39.74 17.38 29.29
C VAL A 82 39.57 18.28 28.08
N THR A 83 40.39 19.31 28.04
CA THR A 83 40.44 20.31 26.99
C THR A 83 40.57 19.60 25.64
N PHE A 84 39.49 19.63 24.85
CA PHE A 84 39.48 19.35 23.40
C PHE A 84 40.27 20.41 22.60
N ALA A 85 41.42 20.85 23.13
CA ALA A 85 42.21 21.94 22.58
C ALA A 85 43.47 21.45 21.84
N ASP A 86 43.81 20.16 21.92
CA ASP A 86 45.05 19.60 21.35
C ASP A 86 44.82 18.45 20.34
N TYR A 87 43.63 18.35 19.75
CA TYR A 87 43.39 17.47 18.60
C TYR A 87 43.39 18.28 17.31
N ASP A 88 44.25 17.91 16.37
CA ASP A 88 44.30 18.50 15.03
C ASP A 88 42.92 18.37 14.37
N GLU A 89 42.44 19.40 13.66
CA GLU A 89 41.07 19.50 13.13
C GLU A 89 40.67 18.28 12.25
N TYR A 90 41.69 17.63 11.67
CA TYR A 90 41.61 16.38 10.92
C TYR A 90 41.27 15.16 11.79
N GLU A 91 41.94 14.96 12.92
CA GLU A 91 41.67 13.84 13.83
C GLU A 91 40.27 13.94 14.43
N ARG A 92 39.84 15.16 14.75
CA ARG A 92 38.46 15.43 15.18
C ARG A 92 37.44 15.02 14.11
N SER A 93 37.72 15.28 12.83
CA SER A 93 36.83 14.89 11.73
C SER A 93 36.79 13.38 11.48
N MET A 94 37.93 12.67 11.62
CA MET A 94 37.99 11.21 11.55
C MET A 94 37.21 10.55 12.70
N LEU A 95 37.38 11.04 13.93
CA LEU A 95 36.67 10.53 15.09
C LEU A 95 35.15 10.74 14.97
N ILE A 96 34.72 11.92 14.52
CA ILE A 96 33.30 12.20 14.25
C ILE A 96 32.76 11.26 13.15
N SER A 97 33.56 11.01 12.11
CA SER A 97 33.23 10.06 11.04
C SER A 97 33.05 8.64 11.56
N GLN A 98 33.99 8.15 12.37
CA GLN A 98 33.93 6.80 12.94
C GLN A 98 32.74 6.61 13.89
N MET A 99 32.52 7.56 14.81
CA MET A 99 31.34 7.54 15.68
C MET A 99 30.02 7.58 14.88
N SER A 100 30.00 8.26 13.72
CA SER A 100 28.82 8.28 12.85
C SER A 100 28.57 6.93 12.16
N PHE A 101 29.63 6.21 11.79
CA PHE A 101 29.53 4.86 11.23
C PHE A 101 29.06 3.87 12.29
N GLU A 102 29.61 3.92 13.50
CA GLU A 102 29.20 3.05 14.61
C GLU A 102 27.73 3.27 14.98
N LYS A 103 27.27 4.53 15.02
CA LYS A 103 25.86 4.85 15.23
C LYS A 103 24.96 4.30 14.11
N SER A 104 25.44 4.31 12.88
CA SER A 104 24.65 3.89 11.72
C SER A 104 24.61 2.37 11.57
N PHE A 105 25.77 1.72 11.58
CA PHE A 105 25.97 0.31 11.22
C PHE A 105 26.10 -0.64 12.42
N GLY A 106 26.35 -0.11 13.63
CA GLY A 106 26.53 -0.88 14.86
C GLY A 106 27.98 -0.91 15.36
N GLN A 107 28.23 -1.63 16.45
CA GLN A 107 29.50 -1.60 17.18
C GLN A 107 30.61 -2.47 16.55
N SER A 108 30.30 -3.31 15.56
CA SER A 108 31.30 -4.17 14.92
C SER A 108 32.17 -3.39 13.93
N SER A 109 33.44 -3.18 14.30
CA SER A 109 34.42 -2.56 13.41
C SER A 109 34.68 -3.41 12.16
N VAL A 110 34.70 -4.74 12.31
CA VAL A 110 34.88 -5.69 11.21
C VAL A 110 33.74 -5.59 10.18
N PHE A 111 32.49 -5.48 10.65
CA PHE A 111 31.35 -5.29 9.77
C PHE A 111 31.42 -3.93 9.05
N ILE A 112 31.75 -2.85 9.76
CA ILE A 112 31.91 -1.52 9.17
C ILE A 112 32.99 -1.56 8.08
N GLU A 113 34.16 -2.12 8.36
CA GLU A 113 35.25 -2.25 7.39
C GLU A 113 34.82 -3.05 6.15
N SER A 114 34.08 -4.14 6.35
CA SER A 114 33.51 -4.92 5.23
C SER A 114 32.57 -4.09 4.36
N THR A 115 31.72 -3.25 4.95
CA THR A 115 30.80 -2.39 4.18
C THR A 115 31.48 -1.24 3.43
N LEU A 116 32.70 -0.86 3.82
CA LEU A 116 33.50 0.16 3.13
C LEU A 116 34.18 -0.39 1.87
N MET A 117 34.20 -1.71 1.68
CA MET A 117 34.75 -2.35 0.48
C MET A 117 33.73 -2.34 -0.66
N GLU A 118 33.85 -1.39 -1.59
CA GLU A 118 32.88 -1.22 -2.71
C GLU A 118 32.80 -2.44 -3.62
N ASN A 119 33.92 -3.15 -3.85
CA ASN A 119 33.95 -4.37 -4.66
C ASN A 119 33.47 -5.62 -3.89
N GLY A 120 33.10 -5.47 -2.61
CA GLY A 120 32.78 -6.57 -1.72
C GLY A 120 33.96 -7.50 -1.44
N GLY A 121 33.65 -8.68 -0.91
CA GLY A 121 34.62 -9.68 -0.49
C GLY A 121 35.04 -9.57 0.97
N VAL A 122 36.05 -10.34 1.33
CA VAL A 122 36.66 -10.37 2.67
C VAL A 122 38.14 -10.00 2.51
N PRO A 123 38.74 -9.21 3.43
CA PRO A 123 40.16 -8.93 3.37
C PRO A 123 41.00 -10.22 3.39
N GLU A 124 42.09 -10.28 2.62
CA GLU A 124 42.88 -11.49 2.39
C GLU A 124 43.56 -12.08 3.64
N SER A 125 43.60 -11.34 4.75
CA SER A 125 44.36 -11.67 5.97
C SER A 125 43.50 -12.02 7.19
N VAL A 126 42.22 -12.36 7.03
CA VAL A 126 41.33 -12.61 8.18
C VAL A 126 41.20 -14.11 8.46
N ASP A 127 41.40 -14.49 9.74
CA ASP A 127 41.21 -15.86 10.20
C ASP A 127 39.73 -16.29 10.13
N PRO A 128 39.38 -17.43 9.52
CA PRO A 128 37.99 -17.90 9.46
C PRO A 128 37.33 -18.07 10.82
N SER A 129 38.08 -18.45 11.86
CA SER A 129 37.51 -18.68 13.20
C SER A 129 37.08 -17.38 13.88
N THR A 130 37.82 -16.28 13.66
CA THR A 130 37.43 -14.95 14.15
C THR A 130 36.24 -14.40 13.37
N LEU A 131 36.15 -14.64 12.05
CA LEU A 131 34.97 -14.26 11.27
C LEU A 131 33.68 -14.91 11.76
N ILE A 132 33.72 -16.19 12.14
CA ILE A 132 32.55 -16.87 12.70
C ILE A 132 32.12 -16.25 14.03
N LYS A 133 33.08 -15.96 14.92
CA LYS A 133 32.79 -15.28 16.19
C LYS A 133 32.17 -13.90 15.97
N GLU A 134 32.70 -13.16 15.01
CA GLU A 134 32.17 -11.84 14.67
C GLU A 134 30.78 -11.92 14.04
N ALA A 135 30.53 -12.88 13.16
CA ALA A 135 29.20 -13.12 12.62
C ALA A 135 28.19 -13.44 13.72
N ILE A 136 28.56 -14.25 14.73
CA ILE A 136 27.72 -14.54 15.90
C ILE A 136 27.42 -13.26 16.71
N HIS A 137 28.41 -12.37 16.84
CA HIS A 137 28.23 -11.10 17.52
C HIS A 137 27.27 -10.16 16.76
N VAL A 138 27.40 -10.04 15.44
CA VAL A 138 26.57 -9.16 14.59
C VAL A 138 25.10 -9.60 14.54
N ILE A 139 24.81 -10.90 14.68
CA ILE A 139 23.43 -11.42 14.73
C ILE A 139 22.83 -11.44 16.15
N SER A 140 23.53 -10.88 17.13
CA SER A 140 23.06 -10.86 18.52
C SER A 140 21.82 -9.96 18.67
N CYS A 141 20.95 -10.28 19.64
CA CYS A 141 19.69 -9.56 19.85
C CYS A 141 19.85 -8.08 20.21
N GLY A 142 21.00 -7.69 20.79
CA GLY A 142 21.30 -6.32 21.17
C GLY A 142 21.97 -5.50 20.07
N TYR A 143 22.30 -6.10 18.92
CA TYR A 143 23.14 -5.44 17.91
C TYR A 143 22.47 -4.19 17.30
N GLU A 144 21.15 -4.23 17.13
CA GLU A 144 20.39 -3.13 16.55
C GLU A 144 20.08 -2.00 17.57
N GLU A 145 20.41 -2.19 18.85
CA GLU A 145 20.08 -1.23 19.90
C GLU A 145 20.81 0.11 19.68
N LYS A 146 20.05 1.22 19.70
CA LYS A 146 20.54 2.58 19.45
C LYS A 146 21.22 2.79 18.10
N THR A 147 21.08 1.85 17.17
CA THR A 147 21.54 2.00 15.79
C THR A 147 20.45 2.59 14.88
N GLU A 148 20.81 2.87 13.62
CA GLU A 148 19.89 3.31 12.56
C GLU A 148 19.28 2.14 11.76
N TRP A 149 19.60 0.89 12.10
CA TRP A 149 18.98 -0.31 11.53
C TRP A 149 17.46 -0.28 11.73
N GLY A 150 16.73 -0.57 10.65
CA GLY A 150 15.28 -0.56 10.58
C GLY A 150 14.61 0.82 10.61
N LYS A 151 15.30 1.86 11.06
CA LYS A 151 14.80 3.25 11.10
C LYS A 151 15.09 3.97 9.79
N GLU A 152 16.35 3.87 9.37
CA GLU A 152 16.86 4.57 8.19
C GLU A 152 17.65 3.62 7.27
N LEU A 153 18.18 2.51 7.80
CA LEU A 153 18.98 1.51 7.10
C LEU A 153 18.29 0.14 7.09
N GLY A 154 18.54 -0.66 6.05
CA GLY A 154 17.92 -1.98 5.88
C GLY A 154 16.43 -1.92 5.55
N TRP A 155 15.70 -2.95 5.98
CA TRP A 155 14.23 -3.03 5.87
C TRP A 155 13.58 -2.10 6.88
N ILE A 156 12.74 -1.18 6.41
CA ILE A 156 12.14 -0.18 7.29
C ILE A 156 11.06 -0.81 8.18
N TYR A 157 11.18 -0.62 9.49
CA TYR A 157 10.26 -1.16 10.50
C TYR A 157 8.97 -0.33 10.64
N GLY A 158 7.94 -0.95 11.20
CA GLY A 158 6.71 -0.26 11.64
C GLY A 158 5.52 -0.32 10.68
N SER A 159 5.62 -1.05 9.57
CA SER A 159 4.47 -1.36 8.70
C SER A 159 4.44 -2.85 8.36
N VAL A 160 3.23 -3.41 8.22
CA VAL A 160 3.01 -4.77 7.71
C VAL A 160 3.47 -4.95 6.26
N THR A 161 3.62 -3.84 5.52
CA THR A 161 4.10 -3.78 4.14
C THR A 161 5.44 -3.03 4.09
N GLU A 162 6.46 -3.60 4.72
CA GLU A 162 7.82 -3.07 4.75
C GLU A 162 8.46 -2.98 3.35
N ASP A 163 7.96 -3.79 2.41
CA ASP A 163 8.44 -3.90 1.03
C ASP A 163 8.32 -2.59 0.24
N ILE A 164 7.11 -2.07 0.14
CA ILE A 164 6.82 -0.81 -0.55
C ILE A 164 7.45 0.38 0.18
N LEU A 165 7.46 0.36 1.51
CA LEU A 165 8.02 1.44 2.33
C LEU A 165 9.53 1.58 2.12
N THR A 166 10.25 0.46 2.12
CA THR A 166 11.69 0.42 1.90
C THR A 166 12.04 0.90 0.49
N GLY A 167 11.32 0.41 -0.53
CA GLY A 167 11.49 0.87 -1.91
C GLY A 167 11.25 2.38 -2.08
N PHE A 168 10.19 2.91 -1.46
CA PHE A 168 9.89 4.34 -1.45
C PHE A 168 11.01 5.16 -0.81
N LYS A 169 11.51 4.73 0.36
CA LYS A 169 12.62 5.40 1.06
C LYS A 169 13.89 5.43 0.22
N MET A 170 14.22 4.35 -0.47
CA MET A 170 15.37 4.28 -1.38
C MET A 170 15.17 5.21 -2.58
N HIS A 171 14.00 5.20 -3.21
CA HIS A 171 13.72 6.10 -4.34
C HIS A 171 13.76 7.58 -3.95
N CYS A 172 13.35 7.95 -2.73
CA CYS A 172 13.55 9.31 -2.21
C CYS A 172 15.03 9.72 -2.10
N ARG A 173 15.96 8.76 -1.99
CA ARG A 173 17.41 9.03 -1.99
C ARG A 173 17.99 9.20 -3.40
N GLY A 174 17.20 8.93 -4.45
CA GLY A 174 17.59 9.06 -5.86
C GLY A 174 17.91 7.74 -6.56
N TRP A 175 17.70 6.60 -5.89
CA TRP A 175 17.85 5.28 -6.51
C TRP A 175 16.81 5.06 -7.61
N ARG A 176 17.15 4.21 -8.58
CA ARG A 176 16.28 3.82 -9.69
C ARG A 176 16.15 2.30 -9.73
N SER A 177 14.92 1.81 -9.76
CA SER A 177 14.61 0.39 -9.97
C SER A 177 14.48 0.04 -11.45
N ILE A 178 14.73 -1.22 -11.79
CA ILE A 178 14.52 -1.80 -13.12
C ILE A 178 13.48 -2.92 -13.01
N TYR A 179 12.53 -2.94 -13.95
CA TYR A 179 11.53 -4.01 -14.06
C TYR A 179 11.82 -4.80 -15.34
N CYS A 180 12.08 -6.10 -15.20
CA CYS A 180 12.49 -6.99 -16.29
C CYS A 180 11.48 -8.13 -16.45
N MET A 181 11.01 -8.35 -17.69
CA MET A 181 10.07 -9.40 -18.04
C MET A 181 10.73 -10.39 -19.02
N PRO A 182 11.41 -11.44 -18.51
CA PRO A 182 11.93 -12.49 -19.37
C PRO A 182 10.81 -13.30 -20.02
N ILE A 183 11.09 -13.90 -21.18
CA ILE A 183 10.12 -14.70 -21.96
C ILE A 183 9.53 -15.84 -21.11
N ARG A 184 10.36 -16.49 -20.29
CA ARG A 184 9.91 -17.47 -19.31
C ARG A 184 9.83 -16.80 -17.94
N PRO A 185 8.75 -16.99 -17.17
CA PRO A 185 8.69 -16.54 -15.79
C PRO A 185 9.89 -17.10 -15.01
N ALA A 186 10.82 -16.22 -14.61
CA ALA A 186 12.02 -16.60 -13.88
C ALA A 186 11.71 -17.02 -12.44
N PHE A 187 10.61 -16.50 -11.89
CA PHE A 187 10.14 -16.80 -10.54
C PHE A 187 8.68 -17.27 -10.60
N LYS A 188 8.40 -18.44 -10.00
CA LYS A 188 7.05 -18.99 -9.83
C LYS A 188 6.84 -19.32 -8.37
N GLY A 189 5.65 -19.00 -7.85
CA GLY A 189 5.23 -19.34 -6.50
C GLY A 189 3.80 -19.86 -6.48
N SER A 190 3.46 -20.60 -5.43
CA SER A 190 2.09 -21.06 -5.21
C SER A 190 1.19 -19.90 -4.82
N ALA A 191 0.02 -19.81 -5.46
CA ALA A 191 -1.00 -18.80 -5.14
C ALA A 191 -2.07 -19.38 -4.20
N PRO A 192 -2.70 -18.56 -3.34
CA PRO A 192 -3.88 -18.99 -2.59
C PRO A 192 -4.98 -19.46 -3.54
N ILE A 193 -5.54 -20.64 -3.26
CA ILE A 193 -6.61 -21.24 -4.07
C ILE A 193 -8.00 -20.83 -3.52
N ASN A 194 -8.10 -20.59 -2.22
CA ASN A 194 -9.33 -20.16 -1.55
C ASN A 194 -9.51 -18.64 -1.60
N LEU A 195 -10.74 -18.19 -1.85
CA LEU A 195 -11.14 -16.79 -1.82
C LEU A 195 -10.92 -16.15 -0.44
N SER A 196 -11.20 -16.86 0.65
CA SER A 196 -11.02 -16.32 2.01
C SER A 196 -9.56 -15.96 2.29
N ASP A 197 -8.63 -16.87 1.96
CA ASP A 197 -7.20 -16.66 2.17
C ASP A 197 -6.68 -15.53 1.27
N ARG A 198 -7.20 -15.43 0.05
CA ARG A 198 -6.89 -14.34 -0.86
C ARG A 198 -7.39 -12.99 -0.34
N LEU A 199 -8.59 -12.92 0.24
CA LEU A 199 -9.13 -11.70 0.85
C LEU A 199 -8.34 -11.30 2.11
N HIS A 200 -7.93 -12.26 2.94
CA HIS A 200 -7.04 -11.99 4.07
C HIS A 200 -5.67 -11.47 3.60
N GLN A 201 -5.13 -11.98 2.49
CA GLN A 201 -3.91 -11.43 1.90
C GLN A 201 -4.10 -9.96 1.46
N VAL A 202 -5.20 -9.65 0.77
CA VAL A 202 -5.52 -8.28 0.35
C VAL A 202 -5.76 -7.36 1.54
N LEU A 203 -6.41 -7.85 2.60
CA LEU A 203 -6.61 -7.13 3.86
C LEU A 203 -5.26 -6.70 4.46
N ARG A 204 -4.26 -7.60 4.47
CA ARG A 204 -2.92 -7.28 4.98
C ARG A 204 -2.23 -6.19 4.15
N TRP A 205 -2.36 -6.24 2.83
CA TRP A 205 -1.81 -5.21 1.96
C TRP A 205 -2.48 -3.85 2.18
N ALA A 206 -3.81 -3.84 2.28
CA ALA A 206 -4.57 -2.63 2.54
C ALA A 206 -4.26 -2.04 3.92
N LEU A 207 -4.12 -2.88 4.95
CA LEU A 207 -3.76 -2.44 6.29
C LEU A 207 -2.36 -1.82 6.31
N GLY A 208 -1.36 -2.47 5.73
CA GLY A 208 0.00 -1.92 5.65
C GLY A 208 0.05 -0.59 4.87
N SER A 209 -0.74 -0.48 3.80
CA SER A 209 -0.89 0.75 3.03
C SER A 209 -1.51 1.90 3.86
N VAL A 210 -2.57 1.61 4.64
CA VAL A 210 -3.18 2.57 5.57
C VAL A 210 -2.23 2.96 6.71
N GLU A 211 -1.45 2.02 7.25
CA GLU A 211 -0.40 2.31 8.23
C GLU A 211 0.65 3.26 7.67
N ILE A 212 1.13 3.02 6.44
CA ILE A 212 2.10 3.92 5.78
C ILE A 212 1.49 5.31 5.58
N PHE A 213 0.23 5.40 5.16
CA PHE A 213 -0.47 6.67 4.99
C PHE A 213 -0.49 7.52 6.27
N PHE A 214 -0.75 6.89 7.42
CA PHE A 214 -0.78 7.59 8.71
C PHE A 214 0.58 7.69 9.40
N SER A 215 1.62 7.04 8.87
CA SER A 215 2.98 7.11 9.40
C SER A 215 3.71 8.41 9.02
N ARG A 216 4.90 8.60 9.60
CA ARG A 216 5.86 9.66 9.20
C ARG A 216 6.24 9.59 7.71
N HIS A 217 6.14 8.42 7.09
CA HIS A 217 6.62 8.13 5.75
C HIS A 217 5.57 8.29 4.64
N CYS A 218 4.47 9.01 4.88
CA CYS A 218 3.45 9.22 3.87
C CYS A 218 3.97 10.01 2.65
N PRO A 219 3.78 9.52 1.41
CA PRO A 219 4.26 10.19 0.19
C PRO A 219 3.75 11.61 -0.04
N LEU A 220 2.66 12.02 0.63
CA LEU A 220 2.06 13.35 0.54
C LEU A 220 2.93 14.45 1.18
N TRP A 221 3.63 14.15 2.27
CA TRP A 221 4.45 15.14 2.98
C TRP A 221 5.91 14.70 3.17
N TYR A 222 6.22 13.42 2.96
CA TYR A 222 7.55 12.89 3.16
C TYR A 222 8.44 12.98 1.91
N GLY A 223 9.75 13.14 2.11
CA GLY A 223 10.74 13.02 1.04
C GLY A 223 10.71 14.15 0.01
N TYR A 224 10.30 15.36 0.41
CA TYR A 224 10.38 16.57 -0.42
C TYR A 224 11.77 17.24 -0.37
N GLY A 225 12.58 16.90 0.64
CA GLY A 225 13.95 17.40 0.76
C GLY A 225 14.84 16.95 -0.42
N GLY A 226 15.46 17.91 -1.11
CA GLY A 226 16.44 17.64 -2.17
C GLY A 226 15.86 17.21 -3.52
N GLY A 227 14.53 17.08 -3.67
CA GLY A 227 13.86 16.94 -4.98
C GLY A 227 14.23 15.71 -5.82
N ARG A 228 14.78 14.65 -5.22
CA ARG A 228 15.33 13.49 -5.95
C ARG A 228 14.28 12.48 -6.43
N LEU A 229 13.04 12.61 -5.97
CA LEU A 229 11.91 11.78 -6.41
C LEU A 229 11.12 12.51 -7.50
N ARG A 230 10.92 11.86 -8.66
CA ARG A 230 10.15 12.42 -9.78
C ARG A 230 8.68 12.59 -9.40
N TRP A 231 8.04 13.64 -9.91
CA TRP A 231 6.64 13.94 -9.55
C TRP A 231 5.65 12.83 -9.96
N LEU A 232 5.78 12.26 -11.16
CA LEU A 232 4.95 11.14 -11.62
C LEU A 232 5.15 9.90 -10.74
N GLN A 233 6.39 9.63 -10.36
CA GLN A 233 6.71 8.51 -9.47
C GLN A 233 6.10 8.74 -8.08
N ARG A 234 6.12 9.98 -7.57
CA ARG A 234 5.40 10.33 -6.33
C ARG A 234 3.90 10.11 -6.48
N LEU A 235 3.29 10.51 -7.59
CA LEU A 235 1.87 10.27 -7.85
C LEU A 235 1.54 8.77 -7.84
N SER A 236 2.40 7.93 -8.45
CA SER A 236 2.26 6.47 -8.39
C SER A 236 2.33 5.93 -6.95
N TYR A 237 3.24 6.45 -6.13
CA TYR A 237 3.30 6.10 -4.70
C TYR A 237 2.06 6.55 -3.95
N ILE A 238 1.59 7.79 -4.16
CA ILE A 238 0.35 8.28 -3.53
C ILE A 238 -0.80 7.35 -3.91
N ASN A 239 -0.99 7.03 -5.19
CA ASN A 239 -2.03 6.12 -5.66
C ASN A 239 -1.95 4.74 -4.96
N THR A 240 -0.75 4.19 -4.82
CA THR A 240 -0.53 2.88 -4.18
C THR A 240 -0.71 2.92 -2.66
N ILE A 241 -0.61 4.09 -2.03
CA ILE A 241 -0.83 4.24 -0.58
C ILE A 241 -2.29 4.58 -0.26
N VAL A 242 -2.98 5.35 -1.11
CA VAL A 242 -4.36 5.78 -0.84
C VAL A 242 -5.44 4.88 -1.45
N TYR A 243 -5.07 3.86 -2.24
CA TYR A 243 -6.06 3.00 -2.89
C TYR A 243 -7.09 2.38 -1.93
N PRO A 244 -6.78 1.99 -0.68
CA PRO A 244 -7.79 1.37 0.20
C PRO A 244 -8.93 2.33 0.55
N PHE A 245 -8.66 3.64 0.61
CA PHE A 245 -9.66 4.66 0.96
C PHE A 245 -10.77 4.78 -0.10
N THR A 246 -10.52 4.33 -1.34
CA THR A 246 -11.56 4.26 -2.39
C THR A 246 -12.71 3.31 -2.03
N SER A 247 -12.50 2.40 -1.06
CA SER A 247 -13.55 1.50 -0.55
C SER A 247 -14.74 2.22 0.06
N VAL A 248 -14.53 3.32 0.78
CA VAL A 248 -15.59 4.06 1.47
C VAL A 248 -16.62 4.62 0.48
N PRO A 249 -16.23 5.43 -0.53
CA PRO A 249 -17.17 5.89 -1.54
C PRO A 249 -17.70 4.73 -2.41
N LEU A 250 -16.90 3.68 -2.67
CA LEU A 250 -17.35 2.53 -3.44
C LEU A 250 -18.50 1.77 -2.76
N VAL A 251 -18.43 1.54 -1.45
CA VAL A 251 -19.51 0.89 -0.70
C VAL A 251 -20.79 1.71 -0.76
N ALA A 252 -20.69 3.03 -0.55
CA ALA A 252 -21.84 3.93 -0.70
C ALA A 252 -22.43 3.86 -2.13
N TYR A 253 -21.56 3.86 -3.15
CA TYR A 253 -21.95 3.75 -4.54
C TYR A 253 -22.65 2.42 -4.85
N CYS A 254 -22.16 1.28 -4.33
CA CYS A 254 -22.78 -0.03 -4.55
C CYS A 254 -24.11 -0.23 -3.79
N CYS A 255 -24.33 0.48 -2.69
CA CYS A 255 -25.62 0.48 -1.97
C CYS A 255 -26.67 1.39 -2.62
N LEU A 256 -26.23 2.41 -3.36
CA LEU A 256 -27.09 3.45 -3.90
C LEU A 256 -28.22 2.93 -4.81
N PRO A 257 -27.98 1.99 -5.76
CA PRO A 257 -29.04 1.49 -6.64
C PRO A 257 -30.15 0.76 -5.88
N ALA A 258 -29.78 -0.04 -4.87
CA ALA A 258 -30.73 -0.73 -4.00
C ALA A 258 -31.62 0.27 -3.26
N ILE A 259 -31.04 1.34 -2.69
CA ILE A 259 -31.80 2.40 -2.01
C ILE A 259 -32.74 3.10 -3.00
N CYS A 260 -32.29 3.41 -4.22
CA CYS A 260 -33.12 4.06 -5.24
C CYS A 260 -34.31 3.19 -5.70
N LEU A 261 -34.12 1.87 -5.72
CA LEU A 261 -35.15 0.90 -6.05
C LEU A 261 -36.17 0.76 -4.91
N LEU A 262 -35.71 0.67 -3.66
CA LEU A 262 -36.58 0.46 -2.50
C LEU A 262 -37.35 1.71 -2.06
N THR A 263 -36.76 2.90 -2.21
CA THR A 263 -37.38 4.16 -1.77
C THR A 263 -38.17 4.87 -2.86
N GLY A 264 -38.14 4.37 -4.11
CA GLY A 264 -38.75 5.03 -5.27
C GLY A 264 -38.02 6.31 -5.73
N LYS A 265 -37.17 6.91 -4.89
CA LYS A 265 -36.43 8.15 -5.21
C LYS A 265 -35.31 7.86 -6.21
N PHE A 266 -35.35 8.54 -7.37
CA PHE A 266 -34.28 8.48 -8.36
C PHE A 266 -33.34 9.67 -8.19
N ILE A 267 -32.04 9.40 -8.07
CA ILE A 267 -31.03 10.43 -7.77
C ILE A 267 -30.70 11.26 -9.01
N ILE A 268 -30.80 10.67 -10.20
CA ILE A 268 -30.54 11.37 -11.45
C ILE A 268 -31.89 11.90 -11.97
N PRO A 269 -32.10 13.22 -12.12
CA PRO A 269 -33.31 13.73 -12.76
C PRO A 269 -33.36 13.27 -14.22
N ILE A 270 -34.53 13.37 -14.86
CA ILE A 270 -34.67 13.09 -16.30
C ILE A 270 -33.60 13.90 -17.05
N LEU A 271 -32.71 13.19 -17.76
CA LEU A 271 -31.55 13.79 -18.42
C LEU A 271 -32.03 14.70 -19.54
N SER A 272 -31.55 15.95 -19.55
CA SER A 272 -31.70 16.82 -20.71
C SER A 272 -30.89 16.27 -21.89
N ASN A 273 -31.21 16.70 -23.12
CA ASN A 273 -30.45 16.30 -24.31
C ASN A 273 -28.93 16.52 -24.15
N ALA A 274 -28.53 17.63 -23.52
CA ALA A 274 -27.13 17.90 -23.22
C ALA A 274 -26.55 16.90 -22.21
N ALA A 275 -27.26 16.60 -21.12
CA ALA A 275 -26.81 15.65 -20.11
C ALA A 275 -26.67 14.23 -20.67
N THR A 276 -27.57 13.82 -21.57
CA THR A 276 -27.50 12.55 -22.29
C THR A 276 -26.26 12.46 -23.17
N ILE A 277 -25.89 13.54 -23.89
CA ILE A 277 -24.66 13.58 -24.70
C ILE A 277 -23.42 13.44 -23.81
N TRP A 278 -23.36 14.15 -22.69
CA TRP A 278 -22.25 14.02 -21.74
C TRP A 278 -22.13 12.61 -21.16
N PHE A 279 -23.27 12.01 -20.79
CA PHE A 279 -23.32 10.64 -20.29
C PHE A 279 -22.82 9.64 -21.35
N LEU A 280 -23.33 9.72 -22.59
CA LEU A 280 -22.89 8.88 -23.69
C LEU A 280 -21.40 9.07 -24.02
N GLY A 281 -20.93 10.32 -24.01
CA GLY A 281 -19.53 10.66 -24.24
C GLY A 281 -18.61 10.05 -23.19
N LEU A 282 -19.00 10.10 -21.91
CA LEU A 282 -18.25 9.49 -20.82
C LEU A 282 -18.15 7.96 -20.99
N PHE A 283 -19.27 7.27 -21.19
CA PHE A 283 -19.29 5.82 -21.36
C PHE A 283 -18.50 5.38 -22.59
N THR A 284 -18.64 6.10 -23.70
CA THR A 284 -17.88 5.84 -24.93
C THR A 284 -16.39 6.04 -24.70
N SER A 285 -15.99 7.12 -24.01
CA SER A 285 -14.59 7.36 -23.67
C SER A 285 -14.00 6.25 -22.81
N ILE A 286 -14.71 5.81 -21.77
CA ILE A 286 -14.24 4.73 -20.88
C ILE A 286 -14.02 3.45 -21.69
N ILE A 287 -15.00 3.04 -22.51
CA ILE A 287 -14.91 1.82 -23.33
C ILE A 287 -13.74 1.92 -24.32
N LEU A 288 -13.60 3.03 -25.03
CA LEU A 288 -12.52 3.21 -26.00
C LEU A 288 -11.14 3.22 -25.33
N THR A 289 -11.00 3.87 -24.18
CA THR A 289 -9.75 3.85 -23.41
C THR A 289 -9.40 2.43 -22.97
N SER A 290 -10.35 1.67 -22.43
CA SER A 290 -10.11 0.27 -22.04
C SER A 290 -9.72 -0.61 -23.22
N VAL A 291 -10.38 -0.47 -24.37
CA VAL A 291 -10.04 -1.23 -25.59
C VAL A 291 -8.62 -0.90 -26.08
N LEU A 292 -8.22 0.37 -26.06
CA LEU A 292 -6.87 0.79 -26.45
C LEU A 292 -5.80 0.25 -25.48
N GLU A 293 -6.08 0.28 -24.18
CA GLU A 293 -5.18 -0.26 -23.15
C GLU A 293 -4.99 -1.77 -23.30
N LEU A 294 -6.08 -2.52 -23.50
CA LEU A 294 -6.04 -3.97 -23.73
C LEU A 294 -5.24 -4.33 -24.98
N ARG A 295 -5.41 -3.54 -26.05
CA ARG A 295 -4.70 -3.77 -27.31
C ARG A 295 -3.19 -3.65 -27.17
N TRP A 296 -2.69 -2.64 -26.45
CA TRP A 296 -1.24 -2.44 -26.28
C TRP A 296 -0.64 -3.37 -25.21
N SER A 297 -1.40 -3.70 -24.17
CA SER A 297 -0.95 -4.59 -23.10
C SER A 297 -0.97 -6.08 -23.48
N GLY A 298 -1.78 -6.46 -24.49
CA GLY A 298 -1.95 -7.86 -24.90
C GLY A 298 -2.72 -8.72 -23.88
N ILE A 299 -3.43 -8.07 -22.95
CA ILE A 299 -4.23 -8.74 -21.92
C ILE A 299 -5.60 -9.13 -22.50
N GLY A 300 -6.09 -10.32 -22.13
CA GLY A 300 -7.42 -10.77 -22.53
C GLY A 300 -8.54 -9.99 -21.83
N ILE A 301 -9.66 -9.74 -22.53
CA ILE A 301 -10.82 -9.03 -21.95
C ILE A 301 -11.38 -9.74 -20.71
N GLU A 302 -11.34 -11.07 -20.69
CA GLU A 302 -11.78 -11.86 -19.53
C GLU A 302 -10.93 -11.62 -18.30
N ASP A 303 -9.60 -11.52 -18.45
CA ASP A 303 -8.69 -11.27 -17.34
C ASP A 303 -8.86 -9.86 -16.79
N TRP A 304 -9.06 -8.88 -17.66
CA TRP A 304 -9.38 -7.52 -17.28
C TRP A 304 -10.69 -7.44 -16.50
N TRP A 305 -11.76 -8.04 -17.01
CA TRP A 305 -13.05 -8.06 -16.32
C TRP A 305 -12.97 -8.77 -14.97
N ARG A 306 -12.27 -9.91 -14.88
CA ARG A 306 -12.03 -10.61 -13.61
C ARG A 306 -11.26 -9.75 -12.61
N ASN A 307 -10.31 -8.94 -13.08
CA ASN A 307 -9.58 -7.99 -12.23
C ASN A 307 -10.49 -6.89 -11.69
N GLU A 308 -11.36 -6.31 -12.53
CA GLU A 308 -12.36 -5.31 -12.10
C GLU A 308 -13.33 -5.89 -11.06
N GLN A 309 -13.84 -7.11 -11.29
CA GLN A 309 -14.67 -7.82 -10.32
C GLN A 309 -13.93 -8.02 -8.99
N PHE A 310 -12.67 -8.45 -9.04
CA PHE A 310 -11.85 -8.64 -7.84
C PHE A 310 -11.56 -7.33 -7.11
N TRP A 311 -11.34 -6.23 -7.85
CA TRP A 311 -11.19 -4.89 -7.27
C TRP A 311 -12.44 -4.45 -6.53
N VAL A 312 -13.64 -4.61 -7.12
CA VAL A 312 -14.91 -4.29 -6.44
C VAL A 312 -15.08 -5.15 -5.19
N ILE A 313 -14.89 -6.47 -5.30
CA ILE A 313 -15.02 -7.40 -4.17
C ILE A 313 -14.05 -7.02 -3.05
N GLY A 314 -12.77 -6.79 -3.36
CA GLY A 314 -11.77 -6.37 -2.37
C GLY A 314 -12.08 -5.01 -1.76
N GLY A 315 -12.59 -4.08 -2.57
CA GLY A 315 -13.03 -2.75 -2.17
C GLY A 315 -14.16 -2.79 -1.14
N VAL A 316 -15.25 -3.48 -1.44
CA VAL A 316 -16.39 -3.56 -0.51
C VAL A 316 -16.12 -4.42 0.72
N SER A 317 -15.05 -5.21 0.74
CA SER A 317 -14.70 -6.13 1.82
C SER A 317 -13.39 -5.76 2.53
N ALA A 318 -12.27 -6.35 2.10
CA ALA A 318 -10.97 -6.26 2.74
C ALA A 318 -10.47 -4.83 2.90
N HIS A 319 -10.62 -3.97 1.88
CA HIS A 319 -10.17 -2.58 1.94
C HIS A 319 -10.98 -1.78 2.95
N LEU A 320 -12.31 -1.97 2.99
CA LEU A 320 -13.19 -1.31 3.94
C LEU A 320 -12.78 -1.65 5.38
N PHE A 321 -12.60 -2.95 5.68
CA PHE A 321 -12.13 -3.40 7.00
C PHE A 321 -10.76 -2.83 7.35
N ALA A 322 -9.80 -2.84 6.42
CA ALA A 322 -8.47 -2.27 6.64
C ALA A 322 -8.51 -0.78 6.98
N VAL A 323 -9.33 0.01 6.28
CA VAL A 323 -9.48 1.46 6.55
C VAL A 323 -10.02 1.70 7.95
N PHE A 324 -11.09 1.00 8.34
CA PHE A 324 -11.66 1.14 9.69
C PHE A 324 -10.68 0.67 10.77
N GLN A 325 -9.99 -0.45 10.57
CA GLN A 325 -8.98 -0.94 11.51
C GLN A 325 -7.80 0.03 11.63
N GLY A 326 -7.31 0.56 10.52
CA GLY A 326 -6.20 1.52 10.51
C GLY A 326 -6.55 2.83 11.21
N ILE A 327 -7.77 3.36 10.99
CA ILE A 327 -8.26 4.55 11.70
C ILE A 327 -8.39 4.26 13.20
N LEU A 328 -8.97 3.12 13.58
CA LEU A 328 -9.12 2.72 14.99
C LEU A 328 -7.76 2.60 15.69
N LYS A 329 -6.78 1.97 15.02
CA LYS A 329 -5.40 1.85 15.50
C LYS A 329 -4.77 3.22 15.72
N MET A 330 -4.95 4.16 14.79
CA MET A 330 -4.41 5.51 14.91
C MET A 330 -5.05 6.34 16.02
N VAL A 331 -6.36 6.22 16.21
CA VAL A 331 -7.11 7.01 17.21
C VAL A 331 -6.93 6.46 18.62
N ILE A 332 -6.89 5.13 18.78
CA ILE A 332 -6.91 4.48 20.10
C ILE A 332 -5.51 4.00 20.53
N GLY A 333 -4.53 3.92 19.61
CA GLY A 333 -3.18 3.45 19.93
C GLY A 333 -3.12 1.96 20.32
N LEU A 334 -4.17 1.19 20.02
CA LEU A 334 -4.20 -0.25 20.26
C LEU A 334 -3.49 -0.98 19.11
N ASP A 335 -2.42 -1.69 19.44
CA ASP A 335 -1.77 -2.62 18.51
C ASP A 335 -2.72 -3.79 18.20
N THR A 336 -3.26 -3.82 16.99
CA THR A 336 -4.08 -4.93 16.52
C THR A 336 -3.17 -6.14 16.33
N ASN A 337 -3.32 -7.16 17.19
CA ASN A 337 -2.61 -8.42 17.08
C ASN A 337 -2.87 -9.05 15.70
N PHE A 338 -1.81 -9.19 14.93
CA PHE A 338 -1.83 -9.71 13.57
C PHE A 338 -1.88 -11.24 13.58
N THR A 339 -2.96 -11.81 13.06
CA THR A 339 -2.99 -13.23 12.69
C THR A 339 -2.26 -13.43 11.36
N VAL A 340 -1.06 -14.01 11.42
CA VAL A 340 -0.31 -14.45 10.23
C VAL A 340 -1.16 -15.50 9.50
N THR A 341 -1.42 -15.30 8.20
CA THR A 341 -1.97 -16.37 7.35
C THR A 341 -0.99 -17.55 7.35
N SER A 342 -1.38 -18.68 7.93
CA SER A 342 -0.58 -19.91 7.90
C SER A 342 -0.40 -20.36 6.45
N LYS A 343 0.85 -20.55 6.03
CA LYS A 343 1.21 -21.20 4.75
C LYS A 343 1.27 -22.74 4.88
N ALA A 344 0.81 -23.30 5.99
CA ALA A 344 0.69 -24.74 6.13
C ALA A 344 -0.52 -25.19 5.31
N ALA A 345 -0.26 -25.93 4.23
CA ALA A 345 -1.23 -26.88 3.75
C ALA A 345 -1.34 -27.94 4.86
N GLU A 346 -2.49 -28.04 5.52
CA GLU A 346 -2.78 -29.27 6.26
C GLU A 346 -2.90 -30.35 5.18
N ASP A 347 -2.02 -31.36 5.27
CA ASP A 347 -2.01 -32.52 4.39
C ASP A 347 -3.29 -33.35 4.65
N GLY A 348 -4.39 -32.90 4.06
CA GLY A 348 -5.69 -33.56 4.09
C GLY A 348 -6.50 -33.08 2.88
N ASP A 349 -6.76 -34.01 1.95
CA ASP A 349 -7.57 -33.87 0.73
C ASP A 349 -7.63 -32.49 0.06
N PHE A 350 -7.14 -32.40 -1.19
CA PHE A 350 -7.32 -31.26 -2.10
C PHE A 350 -8.76 -30.75 -2.26
N ALA A 351 -9.76 -31.46 -1.73
CA ALA A 351 -11.14 -31.02 -1.59
C ALA A 351 -11.29 -29.82 -0.63
N GLU A 352 -10.51 -29.72 0.44
CA GLU A 352 -10.62 -28.65 1.46
C GLU A 352 -10.14 -27.28 0.96
N LEU A 353 -9.21 -27.24 0.00
CA LEU A 353 -8.75 -25.98 -0.61
C LEU A 353 -9.84 -25.25 -1.42
N TYR A 354 -10.92 -25.95 -1.81
CA TYR A 354 -12.08 -25.37 -2.50
C TYR A 354 -13.24 -25.05 -1.57
N VAL A 355 -13.09 -25.24 -0.25
CA VAL A 355 -14.14 -24.96 0.73
C VAL A 355 -14.19 -23.46 1.03
N PHE A 356 -15.37 -22.88 0.83
CA PHE A 356 -15.65 -21.51 1.22
C PHE A 356 -15.56 -21.38 2.75
N LYS A 357 -14.56 -20.65 3.25
CA LYS A 357 -14.42 -20.36 4.68
C LYS A 357 -15.17 -19.07 5.01
N TRP A 358 -16.19 -19.15 5.87
CA TRP A 358 -16.94 -17.97 6.30
C TRP A 358 -16.07 -17.08 7.21
N THR A 359 -15.92 -15.81 6.86
CA THR A 359 -15.17 -14.81 7.64
C THR A 359 -15.95 -13.50 7.70
N THR A 360 -15.66 -12.67 8.70
CA THR A 360 -16.33 -11.37 8.89
C THR A 360 -16.14 -10.41 7.70
N VAL A 361 -15.04 -10.56 6.96
CA VAL A 361 -14.74 -9.80 5.74
C VAL A 361 -15.79 -10.04 4.64
N LEU A 362 -16.53 -11.15 4.70
CA LEU A 362 -17.56 -11.51 3.71
C LEU A 362 -18.93 -10.89 4.01
N ILE A 363 -19.13 -10.28 5.19
CA ILE A 363 -20.43 -9.71 5.59
C ILE A 363 -20.83 -8.51 4.70
N PRO A 364 -19.96 -7.51 4.44
CA PRO A 364 -20.35 -6.41 3.56
C PRO A 364 -20.71 -6.82 2.12
N PRO A 365 -19.91 -7.63 1.38
CA PRO A 365 -20.27 -8.02 0.02
C PRO A 365 -21.55 -8.87 -0.04
N THR A 366 -21.78 -9.76 0.93
CA THR A 366 -23.05 -10.52 1.01
C THR A 366 -24.24 -9.60 1.25
N THR A 367 -24.12 -8.63 2.17
CA THR A 367 -25.17 -7.66 2.46
C THR A 367 -25.51 -6.80 1.25
N ILE A 368 -24.50 -6.23 0.59
CA ILE A 368 -24.69 -5.40 -0.63
C ILE A 368 -25.36 -6.20 -1.75
N LEU A 369 -24.96 -7.46 -1.93
CA LEU A 369 -25.55 -8.35 -2.91
C LEU A 369 -27.03 -8.62 -2.63
N VAL A 370 -27.37 -8.99 -1.39
CA VAL A 370 -28.76 -9.26 -0.99
C VAL A 370 -29.61 -7.98 -1.12
N LEU A 371 -29.10 -6.83 -0.69
CA LEU A 371 -29.80 -5.54 -0.82
C LEU A 371 -30.12 -5.21 -2.28
N ASN A 372 -29.17 -5.40 -3.21
CA ASN A 372 -29.42 -5.14 -4.63
C ASN A 372 -30.39 -6.17 -5.24
N LEU A 373 -30.32 -7.44 -4.86
CA LEU A 373 -31.28 -8.46 -5.33
C LEU A 373 -32.71 -8.15 -4.86
N VAL A 374 -32.88 -7.85 -3.57
CA VAL A 374 -34.19 -7.47 -3.00
C VAL A 374 -34.68 -6.17 -3.63
N GLY A 375 -33.81 -5.18 -3.81
CA GLY A 375 -34.15 -3.92 -4.48
C GLY A 375 -34.65 -4.14 -5.90
N VAL A 376 -34.01 -5.01 -6.68
CA VAL A 376 -34.46 -5.33 -8.04
C VAL A 376 -35.86 -5.96 -8.01
N VAL A 377 -36.10 -6.97 -7.16
CA VAL A 377 -37.41 -7.63 -7.04
C VAL A 377 -38.50 -6.63 -6.61
N ALA A 378 -38.22 -5.81 -5.60
CA ALA A 378 -39.15 -4.79 -5.12
C ALA A 378 -39.45 -3.73 -6.19
N GLY A 379 -38.42 -3.23 -6.89
CA GLY A 379 -38.59 -2.23 -7.95
C GLY A 379 -39.40 -2.76 -9.15
N PHE A 380 -39.20 -4.03 -9.54
CA PHE A 380 -40.04 -4.66 -10.56
C PHE A 380 -41.48 -4.84 -10.10
N SER A 381 -41.69 -5.25 -8.84
CA SER A 381 -43.03 -5.39 -8.26
C SER A 381 -43.76 -4.04 -8.22
N ASP A 382 -43.09 -2.98 -7.80
CA ASP A 382 -43.66 -1.63 -7.72
C ASP A 382 -44.04 -1.08 -9.10
N ALA A 383 -43.15 -1.23 -10.09
CA ALA A 383 -43.41 -0.77 -11.46
C ALA A 383 -44.52 -1.55 -12.17
N LEU A 384 -44.74 -2.83 -11.81
CA LEU A 384 -45.86 -3.61 -12.32
C LEU A 384 -47.21 -3.12 -11.81
N ASN A 385 -47.24 -2.52 -10.61
CA ASN A 385 -48.47 -2.00 -10.00
C ASN A 385 -48.72 -0.52 -10.33
N SER A 386 -47.67 0.25 -10.62
CA SER A 386 -47.73 1.70 -10.86
C SER A 386 -47.99 2.12 -12.33
N GLY A 387 -48.18 1.16 -13.24
CA GLY A 387 -48.48 1.43 -14.65
C GLY A 387 -47.27 1.69 -15.55
N TYR A 388 -47.50 2.08 -16.81
CA TYR A 388 -46.43 2.17 -17.83
C TYR A 388 -45.42 3.31 -17.61
N GLU A 389 -45.79 4.38 -16.89
CA GLU A 389 -44.93 5.55 -16.71
C GLU A 389 -43.70 5.28 -15.81
N SER A 390 -43.75 4.27 -14.94
CA SER A 390 -42.62 3.87 -14.08
C SER A 390 -41.51 3.09 -14.78
N TRP A 391 -41.72 2.62 -16.02
CA TRP A 391 -40.78 1.70 -16.69
C TRP A 391 -39.48 2.38 -17.16
N GLY A 392 -39.55 3.64 -17.60
CA GLY A 392 -38.36 4.40 -18.00
C GLY A 392 -37.36 4.59 -16.85
N PRO A 393 -37.80 5.20 -15.72
CA PRO A 393 -36.96 5.34 -14.52
C PRO A 393 -36.49 3.99 -13.94
N LEU A 394 -37.33 2.94 -14.02
CA LEU A 394 -36.96 1.60 -13.57
C LEU A 394 -35.73 1.07 -14.31
N PHE A 395 -35.68 1.24 -15.64
CA PHE A 395 -34.56 0.72 -16.45
C PHE A 395 -33.21 1.24 -15.96
N GLY A 396 -33.10 2.55 -15.69
CA GLY A 396 -31.88 3.16 -15.18
C GLY A 396 -31.48 2.60 -13.80
N LYS A 397 -32.44 2.48 -12.89
CA LYS A 397 -32.20 1.94 -11.53
C LYS A 397 -31.75 0.47 -11.57
N VAL A 398 -32.44 -0.35 -12.36
CA VAL A 398 -32.11 -1.78 -12.55
C VAL A 398 -30.76 -1.93 -13.23
N PHE A 399 -30.42 -1.09 -14.22
CA PHE A 399 -29.11 -1.12 -14.88
C PHE A 399 -27.95 -0.98 -13.88
N PHE A 400 -28.02 0.00 -12.97
CA PHE A 400 -26.97 0.18 -11.96
C PHE A 400 -26.96 -0.95 -10.92
N ALA A 401 -28.12 -1.46 -10.50
CA ALA A 401 -28.18 -2.60 -9.59
C ALA A 401 -27.58 -3.88 -10.24
N MET A 402 -27.86 -4.10 -11.53
CA MET A 402 -27.29 -5.19 -12.30
C MET A 402 -25.78 -5.06 -12.47
N TRP A 403 -25.26 -3.84 -12.67
CA TRP A 403 -23.81 -3.60 -12.67
C TRP A 403 -23.17 -4.09 -11.36
N VAL A 404 -23.76 -3.76 -10.19
CA VAL A 404 -23.25 -4.23 -8.89
C VAL A 404 -23.33 -5.75 -8.77
N ILE A 405 -24.47 -6.35 -9.11
CA ILE A 405 -24.69 -7.80 -9.04
C ILE A 405 -23.70 -8.55 -9.96
N MET A 406 -23.46 -8.04 -11.17
CA MET A 406 -22.49 -8.64 -12.10
C MET A 406 -21.05 -8.56 -11.58
N HIS A 407 -20.67 -7.48 -10.88
CA HIS A 407 -19.34 -7.39 -10.27
C HIS A 407 -19.17 -8.34 -9.08
N LEU A 408 -20.24 -8.55 -8.30
CA LEU A 408 -20.26 -9.48 -7.16
C LEU A 408 -20.63 -10.92 -7.56
N TYR A 409 -20.86 -11.21 -8.83
CA TYR A 409 -21.27 -12.54 -9.30
C TYR A 409 -20.25 -13.65 -9.03
N PRO A 410 -18.91 -13.45 -9.22
CA PRO A 410 -17.93 -14.47 -8.86
C PRO A 410 -17.94 -14.78 -7.37
N PHE A 411 -18.21 -13.78 -6.54
CA PHE A 411 -18.36 -13.93 -5.11
C PHE A 411 -19.61 -14.75 -4.76
N LEU A 412 -20.75 -14.48 -5.41
CA LEU A 412 -21.96 -15.29 -5.29
C LEU A 412 -21.71 -16.75 -5.69
N LYS A 413 -21.03 -16.99 -6.83
CA LYS A 413 -20.62 -18.35 -7.23
C LYS A 413 -19.74 -19.03 -6.18
N GLY A 414 -18.82 -18.29 -5.57
CA GLY A 414 -17.94 -18.79 -4.52
C GLY A 414 -18.70 -19.21 -3.27
N LEU A 415 -19.68 -18.40 -2.83
CA LEU A 415 -20.55 -18.71 -1.69
C LEU A 415 -21.41 -19.97 -1.91
N MET A 416 -21.83 -20.20 -3.16
CA MET A 416 -22.71 -21.31 -3.52
C MET A 416 -22.01 -22.68 -3.59
N GLY A 417 -20.70 -22.71 -3.36
CA GLY A 417 -19.93 -23.95 -3.23
C GLY A 417 -19.94 -24.82 -4.49
N ARG A 418 -19.23 -25.94 -4.41
CA ARG A 418 -18.99 -26.85 -5.54
C ARG A 418 -20.23 -27.75 -5.79
N GLN A 419 -21.33 -27.17 -6.24
CA GLN A 419 -22.37 -27.91 -6.95
C GLN A 419 -22.61 -27.22 -8.29
N ASN A 420 -22.03 -27.77 -9.35
CA ASN A 420 -21.94 -27.09 -10.65
C ASN A 420 -23.25 -27.08 -11.47
N ARG A 421 -24.41 -27.48 -10.91
CA ARG A 421 -25.71 -27.47 -11.64
C ARG A 421 -26.96 -27.19 -10.78
N THR A 422 -27.05 -27.74 -9.57
CA THR A 422 -28.22 -27.62 -8.69
C THR A 422 -28.47 -26.22 -8.10
N PRO A 423 -27.45 -25.45 -7.66
CA PRO A 423 -27.65 -24.17 -6.98
C PRO A 423 -28.26 -23.11 -7.89
N THR A 424 -27.86 -23.05 -9.16
CA THR A 424 -28.40 -22.05 -10.10
C THR A 424 -29.88 -22.27 -10.35
N ILE A 425 -30.32 -23.54 -10.48
CA ILE A 425 -31.73 -23.88 -10.66
C ILE A 425 -32.52 -23.52 -9.41
N VAL A 426 -32.03 -23.89 -8.22
CA VAL A 426 -32.68 -23.55 -6.95
C VAL A 426 -32.75 -22.04 -6.74
N ILE A 427 -31.74 -21.27 -7.11
CA ILE A 427 -31.79 -19.79 -7.05
C ILE A 427 -32.77 -19.23 -8.05
N LEU A 428 -32.78 -19.71 -9.30
CA LEU A 428 -33.76 -19.27 -10.29
C LEU A 428 -35.18 -19.51 -9.79
N TRP A 429 -35.44 -20.69 -9.21
CA TRP A 429 -36.71 -20.99 -8.57
C TRP A 429 -36.97 -20.14 -7.34
N SER A 430 -35.99 -19.89 -6.49
CA SER A 430 -36.14 -19.08 -5.27
C SER A 430 -36.40 -17.60 -5.60
N VAL A 431 -35.74 -17.05 -6.62
CA VAL A 431 -35.97 -15.70 -7.14
C VAL A 431 -37.36 -15.62 -7.78
N LEU A 432 -37.76 -16.64 -8.54
CA LEU A 432 -39.11 -16.71 -9.14
C LEU A 432 -40.20 -16.88 -8.07
N LEU A 433 -39.95 -17.68 -7.04
CA LEU A 433 -40.87 -17.84 -5.91
C LEU A 433 -40.96 -16.54 -5.11
N ALA A 434 -39.82 -15.91 -4.81
CA ALA A 434 -39.76 -14.63 -4.10
C ALA A 434 -40.45 -13.53 -4.90
N SER A 435 -40.30 -13.47 -6.23
CA SER A 435 -41.02 -12.51 -7.06
C SER A 435 -42.52 -12.76 -7.06
N VAL A 436 -42.96 -14.03 -7.13
CA VAL A 436 -44.38 -14.39 -6.99
C VAL A 436 -44.91 -14.00 -5.60
N PHE A 437 -44.16 -14.28 -4.53
CA PHE A 437 -44.53 -13.90 -3.16
C PHE A 437 -44.60 -12.38 -2.98
N SER A 438 -43.65 -11.62 -3.52
CA SER A 438 -43.69 -10.15 -3.50
C SER A 438 -44.89 -9.61 -4.29
N LEU A 439 -45.20 -10.19 -5.46
CA LEU A 439 -46.38 -9.81 -6.24
C LEU A 439 -47.69 -10.13 -5.51
N LEU A 440 -47.78 -11.32 -4.89
CA LEU A 440 -48.92 -11.70 -4.07
C LEU A 440 -49.07 -10.79 -2.86
N TRP A 441 -47.97 -10.49 -2.15
CA TRP A 441 -47.96 -9.58 -1.02
C TRP A 441 -48.50 -8.21 -1.42
N VAL A 442 -47.95 -7.58 -2.46
CA VAL A 442 -48.40 -6.24 -2.89
C VAL A 442 -49.87 -6.24 -3.34
N LYS A 443 -50.37 -7.33 -3.95
CA LYS A 443 -51.79 -7.44 -4.32
C LYS A 443 -52.73 -7.68 -3.14
N ILE A 444 -52.25 -8.34 -2.08
CA ILE A 444 -53.04 -8.66 -0.88
C ILE A 444 -52.92 -7.55 0.16
N ASP A 445 -51.86 -6.75 0.13
CA ASP A 445 -51.55 -5.73 1.14
C ASP A 445 -52.71 -4.71 1.28
N PRO A 446 -53.47 -4.76 2.38
CA PRO A 446 -54.63 -3.90 2.58
C PRO A 446 -54.24 -2.43 2.83
N PHE A 447 -52.95 -2.14 3.07
CA PHE A 447 -52.48 -0.79 3.36
C PHE A 447 -52.23 0.06 2.11
N ILE A 448 -52.08 -0.55 0.93
CA ILE A 448 -51.93 0.17 -0.34
C ILE A 448 -53.32 0.52 -0.93
N THR A 449 -54.29 -0.37 -0.80
CA THR A 449 -55.67 -0.17 -1.29
C THR A 449 -56.49 0.84 -0.47
N GLY A 450 -56.08 1.12 0.77
CA GLY A 450 -56.74 2.09 1.65
C GLY A 450 -56.35 3.56 1.45
N ALA A 451 -55.27 3.87 0.73
CA ALA A 451 -54.79 5.25 0.59
C ALA A 451 -55.50 6.04 -0.53
N GLU A 452 -55.88 5.38 -1.63
CA GLU A 452 -56.61 6.04 -2.73
C GLU A 452 -58.11 6.26 -2.43
N THR A 453 -58.69 5.46 -1.54
CA THR A 453 -60.11 5.57 -1.16
C THR A 453 -60.40 6.71 -0.19
N VAL A 454 -59.40 7.21 0.55
CA VAL A 454 -59.59 8.35 1.46
C VAL A 454 -59.46 9.71 0.74
N ALA A 455 -58.68 9.80 -0.35
CA ALA A 455 -58.51 11.05 -1.09
C ALA A 455 -59.68 11.37 -2.05
N THR A 456 -60.44 10.35 -2.49
CA THR A 456 -61.55 10.52 -3.45
C THR A 456 -62.92 10.71 -2.79
N GLY A 457 -63.03 10.55 -1.47
CA GLY A 457 -64.28 10.67 -0.72
C GLY A 457 -64.56 12.02 -0.05
N ALA A 458 -63.67 13.02 -0.16
CA ALA A 458 -63.75 14.27 0.62
C ALA A 458 -64.14 15.54 -0.18
N CYS A 459 -64.60 15.42 -1.44
CA CYS A 459 -65.02 16.58 -2.25
C CYS A 459 -66.43 16.40 -2.85
N SER A 460 -67.42 16.12 -2.01
CA SER A 460 -68.83 16.22 -2.41
C SER A 460 -69.71 16.66 -1.25
N SER A 461 -69.44 17.85 -0.69
CA SER A 461 -70.45 18.72 -0.08
C SER A 461 -69.75 19.88 0.62
N ILE A 462 -69.94 21.10 0.10
CA ILE A 462 -70.28 22.30 0.87
C ILE A 462 -70.79 23.28 -0.19
N ASP A 463 -72.13 23.36 -0.28
CA ASP A 463 -72.81 24.56 -0.75
C ASP A 463 -72.69 25.64 0.34
N CYS A 464 -72.25 26.83 -0.08
CA CYS A 464 -72.72 28.15 0.34
C CYS A 464 -71.95 29.23 -0.45
#